data_AF-A0A150QJ67-F1
#
_entry.id   AF-A0A150QJ67-F1
#
_cell.length_a   1.000
_cell.length_b   1.000
_cell.length_c   1.000
_cell.angle_alpha   90.00
_cell.angle_beta   90.00
_cell.angle_gamma   90.00
#
_symmetry.space_group_name_H-M   'P 1'
#
loop_
_entity.id
_entity.type
_entity.pdbx_description
1 polymer ?
#
loop_
_entity_poly.entity_id
_entity_poly.type
_entity_poly.pdbx_seq_one_letter_code
_entity_poly.pdbx_strand_id
1 'polypeptide(L)'
;ARVPRAEWDDLGATIGRTRRRLRDELLSEVELACDALRRRVDEKRELPALSEWREWTALRAQYEAAAELVGTEFRRLVFPKLHADVCHAAVWLFNTRKERAIANAMFRWLLAEAEALEDARLAGLQRGNVACGV
;
A
#
# COMPACT_ATOMS: atom_id res chain seq x y z
N ALA A 1 -41.59 -17.19 -8.11
CA ALA A 1 -41.04 -18.55 -7.92
C ALA A 1 -40.08 -18.51 -6.73
N ARG A 2 -40.17 -19.46 -5.80
CA ARG A 2 -39.28 -19.53 -4.61
C ARG A 2 -38.00 -20.23 -5.06
N VAL A 3 -36.92 -19.49 -5.25
CA VAL A 3 -35.62 -20.04 -5.64
C VAL A 3 -35.20 -21.10 -4.60
N PRO A 4 -34.90 -22.36 -5.00
CA PRO A 4 -34.53 -23.44 -4.10
C PRO A 4 -33.30 -23.10 -3.24
N ARG A 5 -33.31 -23.52 -1.96
CA ARG A 5 -32.24 -23.25 -0.98
C ARG A 5 -30.84 -23.68 -1.47
N ALA A 6 -30.75 -24.77 -2.23
CA ALA A 6 -29.50 -25.26 -2.80
C ALA A 6 -28.87 -24.29 -3.83
N GLU A 7 -29.69 -23.58 -4.62
CA GLU A 7 -29.21 -22.57 -5.57
C GLU A 7 -28.64 -21.34 -4.84
N TRP A 8 -29.20 -20.98 -3.68
CA TRP A 8 -28.67 -19.93 -2.82
C TRP A 8 -27.33 -20.32 -2.18
N ASP A 9 -27.20 -21.56 -1.72
CA ASP A 9 -25.98 -22.07 -1.10
C ASP A 9 -24.81 -22.14 -2.11
N ASP A 10 -25.08 -22.59 -3.35
CA ASP A 10 -24.06 -22.61 -4.43
C ASP A 10 -23.65 -21.20 -4.88
N LEU A 11 -24.60 -20.28 -5.01
CA LEU A 11 -24.31 -18.88 -5.32
C LEU A 11 -23.45 -18.24 -4.22
N GLY A 12 -23.77 -18.47 -2.95
CA GLY A 12 -22.99 -18.00 -1.81
C GLY A 12 -21.56 -18.57 -1.82
N ALA A 13 -21.40 -19.86 -2.10
CA ALA A 13 -20.09 -20.49 -2.22
C ALA A 13 -19.27 -19.93 -3.39
N THR A 14 -19.90 -19.68 -4.53
CA THR A 14 -19.27 -19.09 -5.72
C THR A 14 -18.82 -17.66 -5.46
N ILE A 15 -19.69 -16.81 -4.90
CA ILE A 15 -19.34 -15.43 -4.52
C ILE A 15 -18.18 -15.43 -3.53
N GLY A 16 -18.20 -16.32 -2.53
CA GLY A 16 -17.12 -16.44 -1.55
C GLY A 16 -15.77 -16.83 -2.17
N ARG A 17 -15.76 -17.76 -3.13
CA ARG A 17 -14.54 -18.14 -3.86
C ARG A 17 -14.01 -16.99 -4.72
N THR A 18 -14.90 -16.33 -5.48
CA THR A 18 -14.52 -15.20 -6.33
C THR A 18 -13.95 -14.04 -5.52
N ARG A 19 -14.55 -13.70 -4.37
CA ARG A 19 -14.04 -12.65 -3.48
C ARG A 19 -12.64 -12.98 -2.94
N ARG A 20 -12.40 -14.23 -2.53
CA ARG A 20 -11.07 -14.67 -2.07
C ARG A 20 -10.03 -14.55 -3.18
N ARG A 21 -10.36 -15.05 -4.38
CA ARG A 21 -9.47 -14.97 -5.54
C ARG A 21 -9.12 -13.53 -5.90
N LEU A 22 -10.12 -12.64 -5.96
CA LEU A 22 -9.89 -11.22 -6.21
C LEU A 22 -8.97 -10.59 -5.16
N ARG A 23 -9.20 -10.87 -3.87
CA ARG A 23 -8.31 -10.39 -2.80
C ARG A 23 -6.88 -10.89 -2.99
N ASP A 24 -6.71 -12.17 -3.27
CA ASP A 24 -5.38 -12.78 -3.37
C ASP A 24 -4.63 -12.26 -4.62
N GLU A 25 -5.35 -12.01 -5.73
CA GLU A 25 -4.83 -11.36 -6.94
C GLU A 25 -4.37 -9.92 -6.64
N LEU A 26 -5.25 -9.09 -6.06
CA LEU A 26 -4.91 -7.70 -5.72
C LEU A 26 -3.78 -7.59 -4.68
N LEU A 27 -3.72 -8.51 -3.71
CA LEU A 27 -2.63 -8.59 -2.76
C LEU A 27 -1.31 -8.83 -3.50
N SER A 28 -1.27 -9.85 -4.34
CA SER A 28 -0.08 -10.21 -5.12
C SER A 28 0.39 -9.04 -5.99
N GLU A 29 -0.52 -8.33 -6.64
CA GLU A 29 -0.19 -7.20 -7.50
C GLU A 29 0.44 -6.03 -6.73
N VAL A 30 -0.08 -5.68 -5.55
CA VAL A 30 0.50 -4.61 -4.72
C VAL A 30 1.84 -5.04 -4.13
N GLU A 31 1.98 -6.30 -3.73
CA GLU A 31 3.25 -6.84 -3.23
C GLU A 31 4.35 -6.81 -4.29
N LEU A 32 4.02 -7.17 -5.54
CA LEU A 32 4.93 -7.08 -6.68
C LEU A 32 5.37 -5.64 -6.95
N ALA A 33 4.44 -4.67 -6.86
CA ALA A 33 4.78 -3.26 -7.01
C ALA A 33 5.69 -2.76 -5.88
N CYS A 34 5.47 -3.20 -4.64
CA CYS A 34 6.35 -2.93 -3.51
C CYS A 34 7.75 -3.53 -3.72
N ASP A 35 7.85 -4.77 -4.20
CA ASP A 35 9.13 -5.42 -4.51
C ASP A 35 9.89 -4.69 -5.62
N ALA A 36 9.19 -4.20 -6.64
CA ALA A 36 9.78 -3.42 -7.71
C ALA A 36 10.36 -2.08 -7.20
N LEU A 37 9.61 -1.36 -6.36
CA LEU A 37 10.09 -0.15 -5.68
C LEU A 37 11.31 -0.46 -4.82
N ARG A 38 11.21 -1.50 -3.98
CA ARG A 38 12.29 -1.88 -3.06
C ARG A 38 13.58 -2.19 -3.82
N ARG A 39 13.49 -3.05 -4.83
CA ARG A 39 14.62 -3.41 -5.69
C ARG A 39 15.25 -2.18 -6.34
N ARG A 40 14.44 -1.26 -6.89
CA ARG A 40 14.94 -0.03 -7.51
C ARG A 40 15.75 0.82 -6.52
N VAL A 41 15.23 1.00 -5.32
CA VAL A 41 15.88 1.80 -4.26
C VAL A 41 17.14 1.11 -3.76
N ASP A 42 17.12 -0.20 -3.55
CA ASP A 42 18.30 -0.98 -3.13
C ASP A 42 19.41 -0.92 -4.19
N GLU A 43 19.05 -0.97 -5.47
CA GLU A 43 19.96 -0.79 -6.62
C GLU A 43 20.37 0.68 -6.84
N LYS A 44 19.84 1.61 -6.04
CA LYS A 44 20.06 3.06 -6.15
C LYS A 44 19.76 3.60 -7.55
N ARG A 45 18.78 3.02 -8.23
CA ARG A 45 18.36 3.46 -9.57
C ARG A 45 17.48 4.70 -9.43
N GLU A 46 18.12 5.84 -9.54
CA GLU A 46 17.48 7.16 -9.50
C GLU A 46 16.51 7.36 -10.66
N LEU A 47 15.38 8.00 -10.38
CA LEU A 47 14.49 8.52 -11.40
C LEU A 47 14.56 10.05 -11.41
N PRO A 48 14.25 10.70 -12.55
CA PRO A 48 13.94 12.12 -12.55
C PRO A 48 12.81 12.43 -11.56
N ALA A 49 12.83 13.62 -10.94
CA ALA A 49 11.90 13.97 -9.87
C ALA A 49 10.41 13.72 -10.22
N LEU A 50 9.98 14.08 -11.43
CA LEU A 50 8.61 13.82 -11.87
C LEU A 50 8.29 12.31 -11.98
N SER A 51 9.27 11.50 -12.38
CA SER A 51 9.12 10.05 -12.47
C SER A 51 9.07 9.40 -11.08
N GLU A 52 9.78 9.93 -10.08
CA GLU A 52 9.62 9.52 -8.67
C GLU A 52 8.18 9.73 -8.20
N TRP A 53 7.58 10.89 -8.51
CA TRP A 53 6.18 11.17 -8.19
C TRP A 53 5.22 10.22 -8.91
N ARG A 54 5.48 9.90 -10.18
CA ARG A 54 4.64 8.98 -10.96
C ARG A 54 4.69 7.56 -10.38
N GLU A 55 5.86 7.06 -10.01
CA GLU A 55 6.00 5.74 -9.39
C GLU A 55 5.25 5.69 -8.04
N TRP A 56 5.45 6.69 -7.19
CA TRP A 56 4.77 6.78 -5.90
C TRP A 56 3.25 6.81 -6.05
N THR A 57 2.74 7.71 -6.90
CA THR A 57 1.30 7.87 -7.08
C THR A 57 0.64 6.65 -7.71
N ALA A 58 1.34 5.93 -8.58
CA ALA A 58 0.85 4.67 -9.16
C ALA A 58 0.70 3.57 -8.10
N LEU A 59 1.73 3.33 -7.27
CA LEU A 59 1.66 2.35 -6.18
C LEU A 59 0.56 2.71 -5.18
N ARG A 60 0.48 3.98 -4.78
CA ARG A 60 -0.55 4.46 -3.86
C ARG A 60 -1.96 4.25 -4.43
N ALA A 61 -2.19 4.63 -5.69
CA ALA A 61 -3.49 4.47 -6.33
C ALA A 61 -3.90 2.99 -6.45
N GLN A 62 -2.95 2.10 -6.74
CA GLN A 62 -3.19 0.66 -6.79
C GLN A 62 -3.60 0.10 -5.41
N TYR A 63 -2.91 0.52 -4.35
CA TYR A 63 -3.29 0.18 -2.97
C TYR A 63 -4.69 0.69 -2.61
N GLU A 64 -4.98 1.97 -2.89
CA GLU A 64 -6.25 2.61 -2.57
C GLU A 64 -7.43 1.93 -3.30
N ALA A 65 -7.25 1.61 -4.59
CA ALA A 65 -8.25 0.89 -5.37
C ALA A 65 -8.51 -0.53 -4.83
N ALA A 66 -7.46 -1.27 -4.47
CA ALA A 66 -7.62 -2.60 -3.89
C ALA A 66 -8.26 -2.56 -2.49
N ALA A 67 -7.92 -1.55 -1.69
CA ALA A 67 -8.52 -1.30 -0.39
C ALA A 67 -10.02 -0.97 -0.49
N GLU A 68 -10.44 -0.21 -1.52
CA GLU A 68 -11.85 0.10 -1.78
C GLU A 68 -12.65 -1.17 -2.16
N LEU A 69 -12.07 -2.05 -2.99
CA LEU A 69 -12.74 -3.26 -3.46
C LEU A 69 -12.85 -4.36 -2.39
N VAL A 70 -11.79 -4.57 -1.61
CA VAL A 70 -11.72 -5.70 -0.67
C VAL A 70 -12.05 -5.29 0.76
N GLY A 71 -11.69 -4.06 1.13
CA GLY A 71 -11.93 -3.48 2.45
C GLY A 71 -10.75 -3.63 3.42
N THR A 72 -11.03 -3.42 4.71
CA THR A 72 -10.03 -3.30 5.78
C THR A 72 -9.15 -4.54 5.98
N GLU A 73 -9.65 -5.74 5.70
CA GLU A 73 -8.86 -6.98 5.81
C GLU A 73 -7.64 -6.93 4.86
N PHE A 74 -7.85 -6.48 3.61
CA PHE A 74 -6.77 -6.29 2.65
C PHE A 74 -5.74 -5.28 3.16
N ARG A 75 -6.20 -4.12 3.63
CA ARG A 75 -5.33 -3.07 4.17
C ARG A 75 -4.42 -3.62 5.27
N ARG A 76 -4.98 -4.37 6.22
CA ARG A 76 -4.21 -4.98 7.33
C ARG A 76 -3.17 -6.00 6.86
N LEU A 77 -3.47 -6.76 5.81
CA LEU A 77 -2.55 -7.76 5.27
C LEU A 77 -1.37 -7.11 4.53
N VAL A 78 -1.64 -6.13 3.68
CA VAL A 78 -0.63 -5.58 2.77
C VAL A 78 0.15 -4.39 3.35
N PHE A 79 -0.46 -3.62 4.26
CA PHE A 79 0.14 -2.40 4.78
C PHE A 79 1.51 -2.59 5.46
N PRO A 80 1.78 -3.66 6.24
CA PRO A 80 3.10 -3.85 6.84
C PRO A 80 4.23 -3.91 5.81
N LYS A 81 4.03 -4.61 4.69
CA LYS A 81 5.00 -4.68 3.59
C LYS A 81 5.12 -3.35 2.87
N LEU A 82 3.99 -2.78 2.46
CA LEU A 82 3.97 -1.48 1.77
C LEU A 82 4.64 -0.40 2.61
N HIS A 83 4.35 -0.34 3.90
CA HIS A 83 4.99 0.57 4.83
C HIS A 83 6.50 0.40 4.84
N ALA A 84 7.00 -0.83 4.98
CA ALA A 84 8.44 -1.09 5.02
C ALA A 84 9.14 -0.58 3.76
N ASP A 85 8.59 -0.89 2.57
CA ASP A 85 9.22 -0.55 1.29
C ASP A 85 9.07 0.93 0.94
N VAL A 86 7.90 1.54 1.15
CA VAL A 86 7.69 2.98 0.94
C VAL A 86 8.47 3.82 1.95
N CYS A 87 8.53 3.41 3.22
CA CYS A 87 9.34 4.12 4.22
C CYS A 87 10.83 4.05 3.86
N HIS A 88 11.30 2.90 3.36
CA HIS A 88 12.68 2.76 2.89
C HIS A 88 12.98 3.70 1.72
N ALA A 89 12.09 3.75 0.72
CA ALA A 89 12.18 4.68 -0.41
C ALA A 89 12.18 6.14 0.05
N ALA A 90 11.26 6.53 0.94
CA ALA A 90 11.15 7.89 1.45
C ALA A 90 12.41 8.32 2.21
N VAL A 91 12.99 7.43 3.04
CA VAL A 91 14.25 7.70 3.75
C VAL A 91 15.40 7.91 2.77
N TRP A 92 15.51 7.09 1.72
CA TRP A 92 16.54 7.27 0.70
C TRP A 92 16.37 8.58 -0.08
N LEU A 93 15.14 8.89 -0.50
CA LEU A 93 14.80 10.15 -1.16
C LEU A 93 15.14 11.37 -0.30
N PHE A 94 14.85 11.30 1.00
CA PHE A 94 15.12 12.37 1.94
C PHE A 94 16.62 12.53 2.23
N ASN A 95 17.29 11.45 2.63
CA ASN A 95 18.66 11.51 3.14
C ASN A 95 19.71 11.57 2.02
N THR A 96 19.53 10.81 0.96
CA THR A 96 20.53 10.69 -0.11
C THR A 96 20.22 11.65 -1.24
N ARG A 97 19.01 11.59 -1.80
CA ARG A 97 18.61 12.38 -2.97
C ARG A 97 18.25 13.84 -2.64
N LYS A 98 17.96 14.13 -1.37
CA LYS A 98 17.46 15.44 -0.88
C LYS A 98 16.14 15.86 -1.51
N GLU A 99 15.36 14.92 -2.04
CA GLU A 99 14.02 15.11 -2.60
C GLU A 99 12.99 15.15 -1.47
N ARG A 100 13.12 16.16 -0.60
CA ARG A 100 12.39 16.23 0.68
C ARG A 100 10.87 16.29 0.51
N ALA A 101 10.39 16.98 -0.53
CA ALA A 101 8.97 17.18 -0.75
C ALA A 101 8.22 15.86 -0.97
N ILE A 102 8.73 14.98 -1.85
CA ILE A 102 8.10 13.68 -2.12
C ILE A 102 8.27 12.72 -0.93
N ALA A 103 9.44 12.69 -0.30
CA ALA A 103 9.66 11.86 0.89
C ALA A 103 8.68 12.22 2.01
N ASN A 104 8.48 13.51 2.24
CA ASN A 104 7.55 14.01 3.25
C ASN A 104 6.09 13.73 2.89
N ALA A 105 5.71 13.74 1.60
CA ALA A 105 4.40 13.29 1.15
C ALA A 105 4.18 11.78 1.43
N MET A 106 5.19 10.94 1.19
CA MET A 106 5.14 9.51 1.53
C MET A 106 5.00 9.30 3.05
N PHE A 107 5.79 9.97 3.87
CA PHE A 107 5.70 9.86 5.34
C PHE A 107 4.33 10.25 5.88
N ARG A 108 3.73 11.34 5.37
CA ARG A 108 2.38 11.76 5.80
C ARG A 108 1.31 10.76 5.42
N TRP A 109 1.40 10.17 4.21
CA TRP A 109 0.44 9.14 3.81
C TRP A 109 0.61 7.88 4.67
N LEU A 110 1.84 7.44 4.92
CA LEU A 110 2.11 6.29 5.81
C LEU A 110 1.60 6.53 7.23
N LEU A 111 1.73 7.75 7.76
CA LEU A 111 1.19 8.12 9.06
C LEU A 111 -0.34 8.00 9.07
N ALA A 112 -1.01 8.63 8.10
CA ALA A 112 -2.47 8.62 8.02
C ALA A 112 -3.02 7.19 7.90
N GLU A 113 -2.36 6.34 7.11
CA GLU A 113 -2.77 4.94 6.94
C GLU A 113 -2.54 4.11 8.21
N ALA A 114 -1.42 4.30 8.90
CA ALA A 114 -1.15 3.65 10.18
C ALA A 114 -2.16 4.06 11.25
N GLU A 115 -2.55 5.33 11.29
CA GLU A 115 -3.59 5.84 12.19
C GLU A 115 -4.96 5.26 11.86
N ALA A 116 -5.32 5.17 10.57
CA ALA A 116 -6.57 4.57 10.13
C ALA A 116 -6.67 3.06 10.42
N LEU A 117 -5.53 2.37 10.50
CA LEU A 117 -5.46 0.95 10.87
C LEU A 117 -5.23 0.71 12.36
N GLU A 118 -5.16 1.78 13.16
CA GLU A 118 -4.89 1.75 14.60
C GLU A 118 -3.55 1.07 14.95
N ASP A 119 -2.56 1.10 14.04
CA ASP A 119 -1.21 0.61 14.30
C ASP A 119 -0.39 1.68 15.03
N ALA A 120 -0.50 1.69 16.35
CA ALA A 120 0.18 2.66 17.21
C ALA A 120 1.70 2.68 17.04
N ARG A 121 2.31 1.53 16.72
CA ARG A 121 3.76 1.41 16.55
C ARG A 121 4.22 2.10 15.27
N LEU A 122 3.56 1.81 14.15
CA LEU A 122 3.90 2.44 12.87
C LEU A 122 3.53 3.93 12.86
N ALA A 123 2.40 4.30 13.46
CA ALA A 123 2.02 5.70 13.61
C ALA A 123 3.07 6.48 14.43
N GLY A 124 3.54 5.93 15.54
CA GLY A 124 4.60 6.53 16.36
C GLY A 124 5.89 6.77 15.57
N LEU A 125 6.32 5.77 14.79
CA LEU A 125 7.50 5.90 13.91
C LEU A 125 7.30 7.01 12.88
N GLN A 126 6.16 7.04 12.20
CA GLN A 126 5.93 8.01 11.12
C GLN A 126 5.73 9.44 11.63
N ARG A 127 5.21 9.67 12.84
CA ARG A 127 5.20 11.00 13.45
C ARG A 127 6.61 11.58 13.58
N GLY A 128 7.58 10.75 13.95
CA GLY A 128 9.00 11.13 13.97
C GLY A 128 9.50 11.55 12.58
N ASN A 129 9.25 10.73 11.57
CA ASN A 129 9.66 11.02 10.19
C ASN A 129 9.01 12.29 9.62
N VAL A 130 7.71 12.49 9.88
CA VAL A 130 6.97 13.70 9.45
C VAL A 130 7.54 14.94 10.14
N ALA A 131 7.89 14.86 11.43
CA ALA A 131 8.48 15.96 12.17
C ALA A 131 9.87 16.36 11.65
N CYS A 132 10.66 15.39 11.17
CA CYS A 132 11.94 15.67 10.51
C CYS A 132 11.80 16.29 9.11
N GLY A 133 10.63 16.17 8.48
CA GLY A 133 10.38 16.53 7.09
C GLY A 133 9.90 17.96 6.84
N VAL A 134 10.05 18.86 7.82
CA VAL A 134 9.73 20.30 7.72
C VAL A 134 11.02 21.10 7.54
#